data_AF-A0A5N6VRG1-F1
#
_entry.id   AF-A0A5N6VRG1-F1
#
_cell.length_a   1.000
_cell.length_b   1.000
_cell.length_c   1.000
_cell.angle_alpha   90.00
_cell.angle_beta   90.00
_cell.angle_gamma   90.00
#
_symmetry.space_group_name_H-M   'P 1'
#
loop_
_entity.id
_entity.type
_entity.pdbx_description
1 polymer ?
#
loop_
_entity_poly.entity_id
_entity_poly.type
_entity_poly.pdbx_seq_one_letter_code
_entity_poly.pdbx_strand_id
1 'polypeptide(L)'
;MDCFASLIPCCIRQCLGPNRSDIQEGELLIFAGVERGPDDLVVTFHRNHFQDRLPWNEFKSLGPPAATAVVKAGWKIVALEQIAESIRARRFDEKELDRLRNEARNEHKRISIRKPSDPVSVFEIE
;
A
#
# COMPACT_ATOMS: atom_id res chain seq x y z
N MET A 1 43.67 -10.22 -26.99
CA MET A 1 43.25 -9.28 -25.93
C MET A 1 41.74 -9.07 -26.03
N ASP A 2 41.03 -10.19 -25.83
CA ASP A 2 39.92 -10.43 -24.89
C ASP A 2 38.97 -9.25 -24.63
N CYS A 3 37.78 -9.21 -25.23
CA CYS A 3 36.61 -10.09 -25.12
C CYS A 3 35.56 -9.51 -24.15
N PHE A 4 34.36 -9.29 -24.72
CA PHE A 4 33.11 -8.81 -24.14
C PHE A 4 32.84 -9.24 -22.69
N ALA A 5 32.49 -8.28 -21.83
CA ALA A 5 31.82 -8.55 -20.56
C ALA A 5 30.40 -7.97 -20.59
N SER A 6 29.45 -8.89 -20.58
CA SER A 6 28.01 -8.72 -20.77
C SER A 6 27.30 -8.05 -19.59
N LEU A 7 26.19 -7.40 -19.91
CA LEU A 7 25.08 -7.05 -19.01
C LEU A 7 24.60 -8.24 -18.16
N ILE A 8 24.50 -8.07 -16.83
CA ILE A 8 23.38 -8.59 -16.00
C ILE A 8 23.12 -7.61 -14.83
N PRO A 9 21.88 -7.12 -14.62
CA PRO A 9 21.49 -6.36 -13.45
C PRO A 9 21.37 -7.30 -12.25
N CYS A 10 22.19 -7.12 -11.22
CA CYS A 10 21.99 -7.82 -9.95
C CYS A 10 20.82 -7.15 -9.21
N CYS A 11 19.64 -7.75 -9.36
CA CYS A 11 18.57 -7.66 -8.37
C CYS A 11 19.14 -8.08 -7.01
N ILE A 12 19.53 -7.11 -6.20
CA ILE A 12 19.94 -7.34 -4.82
C ILE A 12 18.67 -7.67 -4.02
N ARG A 13 18.32 -8.96 -4.02
CA ARG A 13 17.66 -9.61 -2.89
C ARG A 13 18.61 -9.49 -1.70
N GLN A 14 18.27 -8.67 -0.72
CA GLN A 14 18.78 -8.84 0.63
C GLN A 14 17.64 -9.32 1.52
N CYS A 15 17.66 -10.62 1.78
CA CYS A 15 16.99 -11.21 2.92
C CYS A 15 17.69 -10.71 4.18
N LEU A 16 17.04 -9.84 4.95
CA LEU A 16 17.39 -9.59 6.34
C LEU A 16 16.13 -9.76 7.19
N GLY A 17 16.17 -10.79 8.04
CA GLY A 17 15.19 -11.06 9.08
C GLY A 17 15.16 -9.99 10.18
N PRO A 18 14.32 -10.18 11.20
CA PRO A 18 13.46 -9.13 11.71
C PRO A 18 14.15 -8.27 12.77
N ASN A 19 14.23 -6.97 12.55
CA ASN A 19 14.34 -6.03 13.66
C ASN A 19 12.92 -5.65 14.10
N ARG A 20 12.47 -6.33 15.16
CA ARG A 20 11.41 -5.82 16.02
C ARG A 20 11.90 -4.54 16.69
N SER A 21 10.96 -3.62 16.87
CA SER A 21 11.01 -2.44 17.74
C SER A 21 12.09 -1.43 17.41
N ASP A 22 11.79 -0.57 16.43
CA ASP A 22 12.04 0.87 16.48
C ASP A 22 11.06 1.51 15.49
N ILE A 23 9.83 1.77 15.95
CA ILE A 23 9.01 2.79 15.27
C ILE A 23 9.70 4.10 15.63
N GLN A 24 10.75 4.44 14.87
CA GLN A 24 11.35 5.77 14.92
C GLN A 24 10.23 6.75 14.64
N GLU A 25 10.04 7.69 15.57
CA GLU A 25 9.19 8.87 15.39
C GLU A 25 9.67 9.62 14.13
N GLY A 26 9.20 9.22 12.95
CA GLY A 26 9.67 9.77 11.68
C GLY A 26 9.74 8.82 10.49
N GLU A 27 9.56 7.50 10.64
CA GLU A 27 9.50 6.64 9.45
C GLU A 27 8.27 6.96 8.61
N LEU A 28 8.51 7.61 7.47
CA LEU A 28 7.47 8.00 6.53
C LEU A 28 7.07 6.78 5.70
N LEU A 29 5.97 6.15 6.10
CA LEU A 29 5.35 5.06 5.35
C LEU A 29 4.33 5.64 4.37
N ILE A 30 4.57 5.44 3.08
CA ILE A 30 3.71 5.93 1.99
C ILE A 30 3.15 4.73 1.24
N PHE A 31 1.82 4.60 1.25
CA PHE A 31 1.16 3.59 0.45
C PHE A 31 1.18 3.99 -1.02
N ALA A 32 1.78 3.16 -1.88
CA ALA A 32 1.94 3.46 -3.30
C ALA A 32 0.90 2.74 -4.17
N GLY A 33 0.51 1.52 -3.80
CA GLY A 33 -0.46 0.76 -4.57
C GLY A 33 -0.65 -0.66 -4.10
N VAL A 34 -1.49 -1.36 -4.86
CA VAL A 34 -1.96 -2.70 -4.53
C VAL A 34 -2.11 -3.48 -5.83
N GLU A 35 -1.68 -4.73 -5.79
CA GLU A 35 -1.70 -5.68 -6.89
C GLU A 35 -2.22 -7.03 -6.40
N ARG A 36 -2.74 -7.83 -7.34
CA ARG A 36 -3.13 -9.20 -7.06
C ARG A 36 -1.89 -10.08 -6.89
N GLY A 37 -1.72 -10.68 -5.73
CA GLY A 37 -0.75 -11.76 -5.50
C GLY A 37 -1.34 -13.15 -5.75
N PRO A 38 -0.52 -14.21 -5.60
CA PRO A 38 -0.98 -15.58 -5.76
C PRO A 38 -2.00 -16.00 -4.70
N ASP A 39 -1.77 -15.61 -3.45
CA ASP A 39 -2.56 -16.06 -2.29
C ASP A 39 -3.18 -14.90 -1.48
N ASP A 40 -2.64 -13.68 -1.62
CA ASP A 40 -3.11 -12.48 -0.94
C ASP A 40 -2.90 -11.25 -1.83
N LEU A 41 -3.45 -10.12 -1.44
CA LEU A 41 -3.10 -8.83 -2.03
C LEU A 41 -1.63 -8.51 -1.75
N VAL A 42 -0.92 -7.98 -2.74
CA VAL A 42 0.44 -7.45 -2.57
C VAL A 42 0.34 -5.94 -2.51
N VAL A 43 0.76 -5.38 -1.38
CA VAL A 43 0.89 -3.93 -1.19
C VAL A 43 2.28 -3.50 -1.59
N THR A 44 2.34 -2.47 -2.42
CA THR A 44 3.55 -1.73 -2.71
C THR A 44 3.54 -0.44 -1.91
N PHE A 45 4.59 -0.20 -1.13
CA PHE A 45 4.72 0.98 -0.29
C PHE A 45 6.16 1.49 -0.27
N HIS A 46 6.34 2.74 0.12
CA HIS A 46 7.65 3.30 0.39
C HIS A 46 7.86 3.38 1.90
N ARG A 47 9.01 2.88 2.35
CA ARG A 47 9.54 3.11 3.67
C ARG A 47 10.81 3.93 3.50
N ASN A 48 10.73 5.21 3.87
CA ASN A 48 11.80 6.19 3.60
C ASN A 48 12.09 6.28 2.09
N HIS A 49 13.31 5.94 1.65
CA HIS A 49 13.72 5.99 0.24
C HIS A 49 13.56 4.65 -0.51
N PHE A 50 13.15 3.59 0.19
CA PHE A 50 13.07 2.26 -0.39
C PHE A 50 11.62 1.91 -0.72
N GLN A 51 11.43 1.28 -1.88
CA GLN A 51 10.17 0.69 -2.28
C GLN A 51 10.16 -0.76 -1.85
N ASP A 52 9.20 -1.10 -1.01
CA ASP A 52 8.99 -2.45 -0.51
C ASP A 52 7.65 -3.01 -0.99
N ARG A 53 7.57 -4.34 -1.00
CA ARG A 53 6.35 -5.07 -1.35
C ARG A 53 6.09 -6.12 -0.27
N LEU A 54 4.88 -6.11 0.30
CA LEU A 54 4.46 -7.07 1.30
C LEU A 54 3.05 -7.58 1.00
N PRO A 55 2.74 -8.84 1.34
CA PRO A 55 1.36 -9.30 1.42
C PRO A 55 0.53 -8.41 2.34
N TRP A 56 -0.76 -8.24 2.05
CA TRP A 56 -1.68 -7.42 2.83
C TRP A 56 -1.69 -7.82 4.31
N ASN A 57 -1.67 -9.12 4.61
CA ASN A 57 -1.60 -9.60 5.98
C ASN A 57 -0.32 -9.17 6.73
N GLU A 58 0.84 -9.19 6.06
CA GLU A 58 2.10 -8.73 6.66
C GLU A 58 2.14 -7.21 6.78
N PHE A 59 1.65 -6.50 5.77
CA PHE A 59 1.57 -5.05 5.78
C PHE A 59 0.68 -4.53 6.94
N LYS A 60 -0.47 -5.18 7.20
CA LYS A 60 -1.31 -4.87 8.37
C LYS A 60 -0.57 -5.04 9.70
N SER A 61 0.36 -5.98 9.76
CA SER A 61 1.13 -6.26 10.98
C SER A 61 2.13 -5.15 11.33
N LEU A 62 2.36 -4.18 10.43
CA LEU A 62 3.13 -2.96 10.71
C LEU A 62 2.38 -1.99 11.64
N GLY A 63 1.08 -2.22 11.88
CA GLY A 63 0.29 -1.51 12.88
C GLY A 63 -0.30 -0.17 12.40
N PRO A 64 -0.59 0.76 13.32
CA PRO A 64 -1.28 2.02 13.02
C PRO A 64 -0.66 2.90 11.91
N PRO A 65 0.68 2.96 11.72
CA PRO A 65 1.28 3.69 10.61
C PRO A 65 0.84 3.18 9.23
N ALA A 66 0.73 1.86 9.06
CA ALA A 66 0.27 1.25 7.81
C ALA A 66 -1.19 1.59 7.50
N ALA A 67 -2.07 1.48 8.50
CA ALA A 67 -3.47 1.89 8.36
C ALA A 67 -3.59 3.38 7.98
N THR A 68 -2.79 4.23 8.61
CA THR A 68 -2.76 5.67 8.31
C THR A 68 -2.31 5.94 6.88
N ALA A 69 -1.28 5.23 6.40
CA ALA A 69 -0.80 5.38 5.03
C ALA A 69 -1.83 4.97 3.98
N VAL A 70 -2.58 3.89 4.23
CA VAL A 70 -3.70 3.44 3.38
C VAL A 70 -4.76 4.52 3.27
N VAL A 71 -5.21 5.06 4.41
CA VAL A 71 -6.24 6.11 4.46
C VAL A 71 -5.75 7.40 3.79
N LYS A 72 -4.49 7.80 4.02
CA LYS A 72 -3.88 8.96 3.35
C LYS A 72 -3.82 8.79 1.83
N ALA A 73 -3.59 7.57 1.35
CA ALA A 73 -3.63 7.23 -0.07
C ALA A 73 -5.06 7.12 -0.63
N GLY A 74 -6.10 7.44 0.16
CA GLY A 74 -7.50 7.44 -0.25
C GLY A 74 -8.16 6.05 -0.25
N TRP A 75 -7.47 5.02 0.23
CA TRP A 75 -8.00 3.66 0.26
C TRP A 75 -8.84 3.40 1.51
N LYS A 76 -9.89 2.60 1.35
CA LYS A 76 -10.68 2.06 2.46
C LYS A 76 -10.08 0.72 2.88
N ILE A 77 -9.66 0.61 4.14
CA ILE A 77 -9.09 -0.64 4.69
C ILE A 77 -10.05 -1.82 4.50
N VAL A 78 -11.35 -1.61 4.73
CA VAL A 78 -12.39 -2.64 4.55
C VAL A 78 -12.45 -3.15 3.10
N ALA A 79 -12.29 -2.28 2.11
CA ALA A 79 -12.30 -2.68 0.71
C ALA A 79 -11.07 -3.54 0.36
N LEU A 80 -9.89 -3.23 0.93
CA LEU A 80 -8.70 -4.05 0.77
C LEU A 80 -8.87 -5.43 1.42
N GLU A 81 -9.51 -5.51 2.59
CA GLU A 81 -9.80 -6.79 3.23
C GLU A 81 -10.74 -7.66 2.40
N GLN A 82 -11.81 -7.07 1.85
CA GLN A 82 -12.75 -7.78 0.98
C GLN A 82 -12.07 -8.35 -0.27
N ILE A 83 -11.19 -7.58 -0.91
CA ILE A 83 -10.43 -8.07 -2.07
C ILE A 83 -9.45 -9.18 -1.66
N ALA A 84 -8.76 -9.02 -0.54
CA ALA A 84 -7.86 -10.05 -0.02
C ALA A 84 -8.61 -11.37 0.26
N GLU A 85 -9.82 -11.30 0.85
CA GLU A 85 -10.71 -12.44 1.03
C GLU A 85 -11.15 -13.06 -0.30
N SER A 86 -11.52 -12.25 -1.29
CA SER A 86 -11.89 -12.71 -2.63
C SER A 86 -10.75 -13.44 -3.32
N ILE A 87 -9.50 -13.00 -3.13
CA ILE A 87 -8.31 -13.71 -3.64
C ILE A 87 -8.16 -15.07 -2.95
N ARG A 88 -8.22 -15.11 -1.61
CA ARG A 88 -8.15 -16.35 -0.84
C ARG A 88 -9.26 -17.34 -1.21
N ALA A 89 -10.45 -16.83 -1.49
CA ALA A 89 -11.61 -17.60 -1.93
C ALA A 89 -11.58 -18.00 -3.43
N ARG A 90 -10.55 -17.57 -4.18
CA ARG A 90 -10.41 -17.75 -5.65
C ARG A 90 -11.59 -17.17 -6.45
N ARG A 91 -12.23 -16.12 -5.93
CA ARG A 91 -13.37 -15.41 -6.54
C ARG A 91 -13.00 -13.98 -6.97
N PHE A 92 -11.72 -13.69 -7.08
CA PHE A 92 -11.21 -12.36 -7.39
C PHE A 92 -11.60 -11.88 -8.80
N ASP A 93 -12.11 -10.65 -8.89
CA ASP A 93 -12.34 -9.93 -10.13
C ASP A 93 -11.37 -8.74 -10.25
N GLU A 94 -10.53 -8.72 -11.29
CA GLU A 94 -9.59 -7.63 -11.54
C GLU A 94 -10.33 -6.30 -11.81
N LYS A 95 -11.54 -6.34 -12.39
CA LYS A 95 -12.32 -5.12 -12.65
C LYS A 95 -12.73 -4.42 -11.35
N GLU A 96 -13.00 -5.18 -10.30
CA GLU A 96 -13.31 -4.64 -8.98
C GLU A 96 -12.10 -3.93 -8.41
N LEU A 97 -10.91 -4.53 -8.55
CA LEU A 97 -9.66 -3.90 -8.12
C LEU A 97 -9.37 -2.60 -8.87
N ASP A 98 -9.56 -2.57 -10.19
CA ASP A 98 -9.40 -1.36 -10.99
C ASP A 98 -10.39 -0.25 -10.62
N ARG A 99 -11.64 -0.61 -10.31
CA ARG A 99 -12.63 0.34 -9.80
C ARG A 99 -12.17 0.95 -8.48
N LEU A 100 -11.68 0.13 -7.54
CA LEU A 100 -11.18 0.60 -6.25
C LEU A 100 -9.92 1.48 -6.39
N ARG A 101 -9.02 1.16 -7.32
CA ARG A 101 -7.86 2.02 -7.65
C ARG A 101 -8.30 3.41 -8.10
N ASN A 102 -9.36 3.49 -8.91
CA ASN A 102 -9.91 4.76 -9.38
C ASN A 102 -10.62 5.53 -8.26
N GLU A 103 -11.38 4.85 -7.40
CA GLU A 103 -12.03 5.45 -6.23
C GLU A 103 -11.00 6.03 -5.27
N ALA A 104 -9.97 5.26 -4.92
CA ALA A 104 -8.90 5.71 -4.03
C ALA A 104 -8.15 6.91 -4.60
N ARG A 105 -7.90 6.95 -5.92
CA ARG A 105 -7.28 8.11 -6.58
C ARG A 105 -8.15 9.37 -6.48
N ASN A 106 -9.46 9.23 -6.64
CA ASN A 106 -10.38 10.35 -6.50
C ASN A 106 -10.44 10.84 -5.05
N GLU A 107 -10.47 9.93 -4.08
CA GLU A 107 -10.48 10.29 -2.67
C GLU A 107 -9.16 10.94 -2.24
N HIS A 108 -8.01 10.40 -2.68
CA HIS A 108 -6.71 11.01 -2.43
C HIS A 108 -6.63 12.44 -2.99
N LYS A 109 -7.18 12.69 -4.18
CA LYS A 109 -7.30 14.07 -4.72
C LYS A 109 -8.15 14.96 -3.83
N ARG A 110 -9.29 14.47 -3.32
CA ARG A 110 -10.14 15.23 -2.39
C ARG A 110 -9.39 15.57 -1.09
N ILE A 111 -8.70 14.58 -0.52
CA ILE A 111 -7.88 14.76 0.68
C ILE A 111 -6.75 15.77 0.43
N SER A 112 -6.11 15.71 -0.73
CA SER A 112 -5.00 16.60 -1.10
C SER A 112 -5.45 18.04 -1.39
N ILE A 113 -6.67 18.25 -1.89
CA ILE A 113 -7.21 19.59 -2.21
C ILE A 113 -7.75 20.27 -0.96
N ARG A 114 -8.29 19.49 -0.01
CA ARG A 114 -8.85 20.03 1.23
C ARG A 114 -7.76 20.70 2.05
N LYS A 115 -7.91 22.00 2.32
CA LYS A 115 -6.99 22.68 3.23
C LYS A 115 -7.26 22.17 4.66
N PRO A 116 -6.24 22.05 5.53
CA PRO A 116 -6.44 21.70 6.94
C PRO A 116 -7.42 22.64 7.68
N SER A 117 -7.68 23.82 7.13
CA SER A 117 -8.58 24.85 7.63
C SER A 117 -10.05 24.71 7.20
N ASP A 118 -10.40 23.73 6.35
CA ASP A 118 -11.79 23.58 5.89
C ASP A 118 -12.63 22.78 6.91
N PRO A 119 -13.64 23.39 7.55
CA PRO A 119 -14.38 22.77 8.64
C PRO A 119 -15.04 21.45 8.18
N VAL A 120 -15.07 20.48 9.08
CA VAL A 120 -15.92 19.29 8.95
C VAL A 120 -17.35 19.76 9.11
N SER A 121 -18.15 19.73 8.04
CA SER A 121 -19.59 19.98 8.15
C SER A 121 -20.22 18.79 8.89
N VAL A 122 -20.53 18.98 10.17
CA VAL A 122 -21.21 18.02 11.07
C VAL A 122 -22.73 18.14 10.89
N PHE A 123 -23.22 18.13 9.66
CA PHE A 123 -24.66 18.26 9.37
C PHE A 123 -25.12 17.24 8.34
N GLU A 124 -24.86 15.95 8.58
CA GLU A 124 -25.63 14.84 7.99
C GLU A 124 -25.69 13.69 9.01
N ILE A 125 -26.23 13.98 10.19
CA ILE A 125 -26.85 12.96 11.08
C ILE A 125 -28.19 13.55 11.49
N GLU A 126 -29.22 13.23 10.72
CA GLU A 126 -30.62 13.10 11.17
C GLU A 126 -31.28 11.98 10.37
#